data_AF-A0A0N4TAB5-F1
#
_entry.id   AF-A0A0N4TAB5-F1
#
_cell.length_a   1.000
_cell.length_b   1.000
_cell.length_c   1.000
_cell.angle_alpha   90.00
_cell.angle_beta   90.00
_cell.angle_gamma   90.00
#
_symmetry.space_group_name_H-M   'P 1'
#
loop_
_entity.id
_entity.type
_entity.pdbx_description
1 polymer ?
#
loop_
_entity_poly.entity_id
_entity_poly.type
_entity_poly.pdbx_seq_one_letter_code
_entity_poly.pdbx_strand_id
1 'polypeptide(L)'
;MYTDQMYRFAPRPGCTAEIPTCGTPYLFCDTRGIAHCVAKIKLNGLCVGFEGFDACFNGICHMGRCVYGPTPAPFVPQTSLSQVQQTEISQTQIQQRFVDCFNRHPCCEVWANLDECRRNHNYMQQYCRAACHICNSTFNTTNECSDRHIACRQWSIDGQCRGDSDQFMEENCRQSCHFCNTPKNTSCPIPKPVIINF
;
A
#
# COMPACT_ATOMS: atom_id res chain seq x y z
N MET A 1 6.84 2.55 -13.83
CA MET A 1 5.47 2.96 -13.42
C MET A 1 4.54 1.81 -12.99
N TYR A 2 5.03 0.60 -12.70
CA TYR A 2 4.29 -0.42 -11.94
C TYR A 2 5.11 -0.98 -10.75
N THR A 3 6.40 -0.65 -10.68
CA THR A 3 7.34 -1.09 -9.64
C THR A 3 7.76 0.04 -8.70
N ASP A 4 7.38 1.29 -8.98
CA ASP A 4 7.83 2.49 -8.24
C ASP A 4 7.03 2.72 -6.95
N GLN A 5 6.18 1.76 -6.58
CA GLN A 5 5.49 1.74 -5.30
C GLN A 5 6.00 0.49 -4.58
N MET A 6 6.86 0.69 -3.58
CA MET A 6 7.36 -0.36 -2.71
C MET A 6 6.24 -0.88 -1.80
N TYR A 7 5.23 -1.51 -2.38
CA TYR A 7 4.27 -2.30 -1.65
C TYR A 7 4.98 -3.55 -1.15
N ARG A 8 5.09 -3.66 0.17
CA ARG A 8 5.29 -4.96 0.78
C ARG A 8 3.96 -5.66 0.85
N PHE A 9 3.83 -6.73 0.08
CA PHE A 9 2.76 -7.68 0.29
C PHE A 9 3.03 -8.40 1.61
N ALA A 10 2.02 -8.47 2.49
CA ALA A 10 2.08 -9.38 3.62
C ALA A 10 2.37 -10.80 3.10
N PRO A 11 3.13 -11.63 3.83
CA PRO A 11 3.28 -13.03 3.47
C PRO A 11 1.89 -13.64 3.30
N ARG A 12 1.69 -14.39 2.21
CA ARG A 12 0.41 -15.04 1.97
C ARG A 12 0.07 -15.92 3.17
N PRO A 13 -1.17 -15.85 3.71
CA PRO A 13 -1.60 -16.76 4.75
C PRO A 13 -1.34 -18.21 4.33
N GLY A 14 -0.73 -18.99 5.21
CA GLY A 14 -0.52 -20.42 5.01
C GLY A 14 -1.69 -21.22 5.57
N CYS A 15 -1.89 -22.43 5.05
CA CYS A 15 -2.80 -23.42 5.60
C CYS A 15 -2.22 -24.82 5.42
N THR A 16 -2.75 -25.81 6.13
CA THR A 16 -2.35 -27.22 6.01
C THR A 16 -3.57 -28.13 5.90
N ALA A 17 -3.37 -29.44 5.67
CA ALA A 17 -4.47 -30.40 5.66
C ALA A 17 -5.10 -30.58 7.04
N GLU A 18 -4.31 -30.42 8.11
CA GLU A 18 -4.75 -30.50 9.52
C GLU A 18 -5.45 -29.20 9.96
N ILE A 19 -5.02 -28.06 9.42
CA ILE A 19 -5.58 -26.73 9.68
C ILE A 19 -6.03 -26.11 8.34
N PRO A 20 -7.16 -26.56 7.76
CA PRO A 20 -7.61 -26.13 6.43
C PRO A 20 -8.31 -24.76 6.44
N THR A 21 -7.86 -23.83 7.30
CA THR A 21 -8.39 -22.47 7.37
C THR A 21 -7.31 -21.43 7.07
N CYS A 22 -7.72 -20.36 6.38
CA CYS A 22 -6.87 -19.24 5.99
C CYS A 22 -7.08 -17.99 6.85
N GLY A 23 -7.88 -18.12 7.92
CA GLY A 23 -8.12 -17.06 8.91
C GLY A 23 -8.93 -15.86 8.41
N THR A 24 -9.46 -15.90 7.18
CA THR A 24 -10.26 -14.82 6.61
C THR A 24 -11.49 -15.37 5.88
N PRO A 25 -12.59 -14.61 5.77
CA PRO A 25 -13.79 -15.08 5.06
C PRO A 25 -13.62 -15.11 3.53
N TYR A 26 -12.54 -14.52 3.01
CA TYR A 26 -12.30 -14.36 1.58
C TYR A 26 -11.32 -15.38 1.00
N LEU A 27 -10.64 -16.15 1.85
CA LEU A 27 -9.68 -17.16 1.45
C LEU A 27 -10.15 -18.55 1.90
N PHE A 28 -9.84 -19.57 1.11
CA PHE A 28 -10.02 -20.97 1.47
C PHE A 28 -8.71 -21.74 1.25
N CYS A 29 -8.56 -22.88 1.93
CA CYS A 29 -7.38 -23.71 1.81
C CYS A 29 -7.53 -24.68 0.62
N ASP A 30 -6.67 -24.57 -0.39
CA ASP A 30 -6.55 -25.57 -1.45
C ASP A 30 -5.52 -26.62 -1.04
N THR A 31 -5.98 -27.82 -0.69
CA THR A 31 -5.15 -28.96 -0.26
C THR A 31 -4.92 -29.98 -1.36
N ARG A 32 -5.34 -29.72 -2.61
CA ARG A 32 -5.18 -30.66 -3.74
C ARG A 32 -3.71 -30.78 -4.20
N GLY A 33 -2.81 -29.97 -3.64
CA GLY A 33 -1.36 -30.01 -3.86
C GLY A 33 -0.63 -29.52 -2.61
N ILE A 34 0.39 -28.67 -2.79
CA ILE A 34 0.99 -27.96 -1.64
C ILE A 34 -0.09 -27.05 -1.05
N ALA A 35 -0.44 -27.28 0.21
CA ALA A 35 -1.50 -26.53 0.88
C ALA A 35 -1.19 -25.03 0.89
N HIS A 36 -2.10 -24.24 0.34
CA HIS A 36 -1.98 -22.79 0.29
C HIS A 36 -3.35 -22.12 0.24
N CYS A 37 -3.39 -20.86 0.69
CA CYS A 37 -4.61 -20.09 0.70
C CYS A 37 -4.90 -19.46 -0.66
N VAL A 38 -6.14 -19.65 -1.12
CA VAL A 38 -6.64 -19.17 -2.41
C VAL A 38 -7.90 -18.33 -2.19
N ALA A 39 -8.13 -17.33 -3.05
CA ALA A 39 -9.32 -16.50 -2.98
C ALA A 39 -10.60 -17.30 -3.28
N LYS A 40 -11.64 -17.09 -2.48
CA LYS A 40 -12.96 -17.67 -2.72
C LYS A 40 -13.59 -17.13 -4.00
N ILE A 41 -14.35 -17.99 -4.64
CA ILE A 41 -15.07 -17.76 -5.88
C ILE A 41 -16.37 -17.02 -5.55
N LYS A 42 -16.64 -15.94 -6.28
CA LYS A 42 -17.91 -15.20 -6.18
C LYS A 42 -19.11 -16.06 -6.58
N LEU A 43 -20.30 -15.67 -6.14
CA LEU A 43 -21.56 -16.25 -6.60
C LEU A 43 -21.63 -16.30 -8.14
N ASN A 44 -22.18 -17.39 -8.65
CA ASN A 44 -22.24 -17.79 -10.06
C ASN A 44 -20.88 -18.04 -10.74
N GLY A 45 -19.75 -17.95 -10.02
CA GLY A 45 -18.44 -18.32 -10.54
C GLY A 45 -18.27 -19.84 -10.70
N LEU A 46 -17.30 -20.26 -11.53
CA LEU A 46 -16.99 -21.66 -11.78
C LEU A 46 -16.19 -22.24 -10.62
N CYS A 47 -16.69 -23.32 -10.02
CA CYS A 47 -16.04 -24.02 -8.90
C CYS A 47 -15.69 -25.47 -9.23
N VAL A 48 -15.64 -25.82 -10.52
CA VAL A 48 -15.27 -27.16 -10.99
C VAL A 48 -13.88 -27.55 -10.46
N GLY A 49 -13.80 -28.72 -9.84
CA GLY A 49 -12.59 -29.22 -9.19
C GLY A 49 -12.39 -28.76 -7.74
N PHE A 50 -13.30 -27.95 -7.21
CA PHE A 50 -13.35 -27.53 -5.80
C PHE A 50 -14.65 -27.98 -5.11
N GLU A 51 -15.27 -29.05 -5.61
CA GLU A 51 -16.45 -29.63 -5.02
C GLU A 51 -16.14 -30.11 -3.59
N GLY A 52 -16.94 -29.69 -2.61
CA GLY A 52 -16.74 -30.01 -1.20
C GLY A 52 -15.75 -29.12 -0.45
N PHE A 53 -15.02 -28.23 -1.12
CA PHE A 53 -14.20 -27.21 -0.48
C PHE A 53 -15.03 -25.97 -0.10
N ASP A 54 -14.55 -25.17 0.85
CA ASP A 54 -15.07 -23.84 1.18
C ASP A 54 -14.66 -22.78 0.12
N ALA A 55 -14.72 -23.18 -1.15
CA ALA A 55 -14.22 -22.39 -2.26
C ALA A 55 -15.19 -21.28 -2.67
N CYS A 56 -16.47 -21.35 -2.30
CA CYS A 56 -17.49 -20.36 -2.67
C CYS A 56 -17.73 -19.34 -1.57
N PHE A 57 -17.71 -18.05 -1.91
CA PHE A 57 -18.03 -16.98 -0.95
C PHE A 57 -19.54 -16.96 -0.66
N ASN A 58 -19.93 -17.18 0.61
CA ASN A 58 -21.32 -17.25 1.07
C ASN A 58 -22.17 -18.26 0.28
N GLY A 59 -21.60 -19.41 -0.07
CA GLY A 59 -22.26 -20.39 -0.90
C GLY A 59 -21.61 -21.76 -0.91
N ILE A 60 -22.16 -22.64 -1.74
CA ILE A 60 -21.65 -23.98 -2.00
C ILE A 60 -21.33 -24.16 -3.47
N CYS A 61 -20.38 -25.03 -3.77
CA CYS A 61 -20.17 -25.47 -5.13
C CYS A 61 -21.23 -26.50 -5.50
N HIS A 62 -22.16 -26.12 -6.38
CA HIS A 62 -23.23 -27.00 -6.85
C HIS A 62 -23.29 -26.97 -8.38
N MET A 63 -23.21 -28.14 -9.00
CA MET A 63 -23.18 -28.29 -10.47
C MET A 63 -22.08 -27.43 -11.14
N GLY A 64 -20.89 -27.39 -10.54
CA GLY A 64 -19.74 -26.64 -11.06
C GLY A 64 -19.86 -25.11 -10.95
N ARG A 65 -20.86 -24.59 -10.24
CA ARG A 65 -21.02 -23.16 -9.95
C ARG A 65 -21.25 -22.85 -8.48
N CYS A 66 -20.76 -21.70 -8.04
CA CYS A 66 -21.06 -21.19 -6.71
C CYS A 66 -22.50 -20.68 -6.64
N VAL A 67 -23.32 -21.30 -5.80
CA VAL A 67 -24.70 -20.90 -5.54
C VAL A 67 -24.85 -20.57 -4.05
N TYR A 68 -25.90 -19.83 -3.71
CA TYR A 68 -26.24 -19.60 -2.30
C TYR A 68 -26.46 -20.94 -1.57
N GLY A 69 -25.88 -21.07 -0.38
CA GLY A 69 -25.96 -22.28 0.42
C GLY A 69 -25.13 -22.18 1.69
N PRO A 70 -25.22 -23.18 2.59
CA PRO A 70 -24.44 -23.20 3.82
C PRO A 70 -22.95 -23.36 3.48
N THR A 71 -22.12 -22.38 3.83
CA THR A 71 -20.66 -22.47 3.60
C THR A 71 -20.10 -23.69 4.33
N PRO A 72 -19.48 -24.66 3.63
CA PRO A 72 -18.96 -25.88 4.25
C PRO A 72 -17.79 -25.50 5.18
N ALA A 73 -17.74 -26.09 6.38
CA ALA A 73 -16.74 -25.74 7.39
C ALA A 73 -15.33 -26.20 6.98
N PRO A 74 -14.37 -25.26 6.95
CA PRO A 74 -13.28 -25.29 7.94
C PRO A 74 -13.08 -23.94 8.65
N PHE A 75 -13.79 -22.89 8.26
CA PHE A 75 -13.77 -21.61 8.95
C PHE A 75 -14.80 -21.60 10.09
N VAL A 76 -14.32 -21.85 11.31
CA VAL A 76 -14.99 -21.33 12.51
C VAL A 76 -14.38 -19.96 12.77
N PRO A 77 -15.12 -18.85 12.71
CA PRO A 77 -14.59 -17.55 13.09
C PRO A 77 -14.19 -17.57 14.57
N GLN A 78 -12.91 -17.83 14.86
CA GLN A 78 -12.32 -17.67 16.18
C GLN A 78 -11.90 -16.21 16.38
N THR A 79 -12.84 -15.29 16.20
CA THR A 79 -12.64 -13.87 16.54
C THR A 79 -13.92 -13.30 17.11
N SER A 80 -14.41 -13.88 18.21
CA SER A 80 -14.97 -13.03 19.25
C SER A 80 -13.79 -12.34 19.92
N LEU A 81 -13.36 -11.19 19.38
CA LEU A 81 -12.51 -10.27 20.14
C LEU A 81 -13.21 -10.04 21.48
N SER A 82 -12.49 -10.16 22.60
CA SER A 82 -13.06 -9.80 23.89
C SER A 82 -13.52 -8.35 23.84
N GLN A 83 -14.59 -8.00 24.57
CA GLN A 83 -15.09 -6.63 24.62
C GLN A 83 -13.96 -5.63 24.95
N VAL A 84 -12.97 -6.06 25.74
CA VAL A 84 -11.75 -5.31 26.08
C VAL A 84 -10.89 -5.00 24.85
N GLN A 85 -10.61 -6.00 24.00
CA GLN A 85 -9.85 -5.80 22.75
C GLN A 85 -10.61 -4.92 21.74
N GLN A 86 -11.94 -5.00 21.69
CA GLN A 86 -12.75 -4.15 20.80
C GLN A 86 -12.66 -2.67 21.19
N THR A 87 -12.65 -2.36 22.50
CA THR A 87 -12.46 -1.00 23.00
C THR A 87 -11.04 -0.47 22.77
N GLU A 88 -10.00 -1.32 22.85
CA GLU A 88 -8.60 -0.92 22.62
C GLU A 88 -8.29 -0.64 21.13
N ILE A 89 -8.86 -1.44 20.21
CA ILE A 89 -8.72 -1.24 18.76
C ILE A 89 -9.44 0.04 18.31
N SER A 90 -10.59 0.36 18.92
CA SER A 90 -11.35 1.58 18.59
C SER A 90 -10.64 2.88 18.99
N GLN A 91 -9.73 2.84 19.97
CA GLN A 91 -9.03 4.04 20.45
C GLN A 91 -7.68 4.26 19.77
N THR A 92 -7.05 3.20 19.24
CA THR A 92 -5.69 3.28 18.68
C THR A 92 -5.64 3.25 17.14
N GLN A 93 -6.67 2.77 16.44
CA GLN A 93 -6.63 2.61 14.96
C GLN A 93 -7.39 3.66 14.14
N ILE A 94 -7.90 4.74 14.75
CA ILE A 94 -8.54 5.84 14.00
C ILE A 94 -7.54 6.95 13.63
N GLN A 95 -6.34 6.97 14.24
CA GLN A 95 -5.43 8.11 14.10
C GLN A 95 -4.43 8.03 12.95
N GLN A 96 -4.27 6.89 12.27
CA GLN A 96 -3.42 6.80 11.09
C GLN A 96 -4.20 6.31 9.88
N ARG A 97 -5.06 7.19 9.37
CA ARG A 97 -5.50 7.08 7.99
C ARG A 97 -4.23 7.22 7.12
N PHE A 98 -3.79 6.14 6.50
CA PHE A 98 -2.74 6.21 5.49
C PHE A 98 -3.25 7.10 4.35
N VAL A 99 -2.69 8.30 4.24
CA VAL A 99 -3.02 9.22 3.15
C VAL A 99 -1.91 9.13 2.12
N ASP A 100 -2.24 8.50 0.98
CA ASP A 100 -1.34 8.41 -0.17
C ASP A 100 -1.23 9.76 -0.88
N CYS A 101 -0.45 10.65 -0.27
CA CYS A 101 -0.19 11.99 -0.76
C CYS A 101 1.28 12.36 -0.56
N PHE A 102 2.14 11.85 -1.45
CA PHE A 102 3.57 12.07 -1.40
C PHE A 102 4.06 12.70 -2.69
N ASN A 103 5.15 13.46 -2.58
CA ASN A 103 6.00 13.77 -3.72
C ASN A 103 6.90 12.57 -3.98
N ARG A 104 7.23 12.31 -5.24
CA ARG A 104 8.10 11.23 -5.68
C ARG A 104 9.51 11.69 -6.04
N HIS A 105 9.75 13.00 -6.05
CA HIS A 105 11.05 13.59 -6.37
C HIS A 105 11.39 14.71 -5.38
N PRO A 106 12.67 14.83 -4.95
CA PRO A 106 13.10 15.92 -4.05
C PRO A 106 12.94 17.34 -4.62
N CYS A 107 12.67 17.47 -5.92
CA CYS A 107 12.57 18.75 -6.63
C CYS A 107 11.13 19.23 -6.80
N CYS A 108 10.14 18.45 -6.35
CA CYS A 108 8.73 18.79 -6.51
C CYS A 108 8.37 20.17 -5.93
N GLU A 109 8.94 20.55 -4.78
CA GLU A 109 8.72 21.88 -4.19
C GLU A 109 9.31 23.01 -5.05
N VAL A 110 10.53 22.83 -5.58
CA VAL A 110 11.17 23.82 -6.46
C VAL A 110 10.39 23.96 -7.78
N TRP A 111 10.02 22.84 -8.40
CA TRP A 111 9.25 22.85 -9.65
C TRP A 111 7.85 23.44 -9.46
N ALA A 112 7.19 23.18 -8.34
CA ALA A 112 5.91 23.82 -8.02
C ALA A 112 6.03 25.35 -7.93
N ASN A 113 7.10 25.86 -7.29
CA ASN A 113 7.39 27.30 -7.22
C ASN A 113 7.73 27.92 -8.59
N LEU A 114 8.24 27.12 -9.53
CA LEU A 114 8.51 27.50 -10.92
C LEU A 114 7.28 27.34 -11.83
N ASP A 115 6.10 27.16 -11.25
CA ASP A 115 4.83 27.07 -11.97
C ASP A 115 4.70 25.82 -12.88
N GLU A 116 5.51 24.80 -12.64
CA GLU A 116 5.44 23.54 -13.38
C GLU A 116 4.13 22.79 -13.12
N CYS A 117 3.45 23.04 -11.99
CA CYS A 117 2.12 22.50 -11.73
C CYS A 117 1.11 22.88 -12.83
N ARG A 118 1.28 24.05 -13.46
CA ARG A 118 0.49 24.50 -14.61
C ARG A 118 1.15 24.14 -15.93
N ARG A 119 2.45 24.44 -16.08
CA ARG A 119 3.19 24.28 -17.36
C ARG A 119 3.42 22.82 -17.73
N ASN A 120 3.66 21.96 -16.75
CA ASN A 120 3.91 20.53 -16.90
C ASN A 120 2.95 19.72 -16.00
N HIS A 121 1.66 20.03 -16.14
CA HIS A 121 0.59 19.49 -15.32
C HIS A 121 0.61 17.95 -15.21
N ASN A 122 0.77 17.22 -16.32
CA ASN A 122 0.70 15.76 -16.31
C ASN A 122 1.81 15.12 -15.47
N TYR A 123 3.05 15.59 -15.63
CA TYR A 123 4.17 15.10 -14.84
C TYR A 123 4.00 15.46 -13.37
N MET A 124 3.68 16.72 -13.09
CA MET A 124 3.53 17.21 -11.73
C MET A 124 2.34 16.57 -11.00
N GLN A 125 1.23 16.29 -11.70
CA GLN A 125 0.09 15.55 -11.18
C GLN A 125 0.43 14.12 -10.80
N GLN A 126 1.42 13.51 -11.46
CA GLN A 126 1.78 12.15 -11.19
C GLN A 126 2.85 12.01 -10.11
N TYR A 127 3.86 12.88 -10.16
CA TYR A 127 5.06 12.77 -9.33
C TYR A 127 5.14 13.80 -8.20
N CYS A 128 4.41 14.91 -8.29
CA CYS A 128 4.52 16.04 -7.36
C CYS A 128 3.16 16.46 -6.79
N ARG A 129 2.33 15.46 -6.48
CA ARG A 129 0.93 15.63 -6.05
C ARG A 129 0.79 16.52 -4.82
N ALA A 130 1.66 16.34 -3.83
CA ALA A 130 1.63 17.13 -2.60
C ALA A 130 2.06 18.58 -2.86
N ALA A 131 3.15 18.79 -3.60
CA ALA A 131 3.67 20.12 -3.93
C ALA A 131 2.70 20.94 -4.80
N CYS A 132 1.93 20.29 -5.68
CA CYS A 132 0.90 20.94 -6.48
C CYS A 132 -0.49 20.98 -5.83
N HIS A 133 -0.61 20.61 -4.55
CA HIS A 133 -1.87 20.62 -3.80
C HIS A 133 -3.00 19.80 -4.45
N ILE A 134 -2.63 18.73 -5.16
CA ILE A 134 -3.58 17.80 -5.79
C ILE A 134 -4.14 16.81 -4.77
N CYS A 135 -3.44 16.64 -3.65
CA CYS A 135 -3.87 15.87 -2.50
C CYS A 135 -3.47 16.59 -1.21
N ASN A 136 -4.08 16.19 -0.10
CA ASN A 136 -3.77 16.72 1.23
C ASN A 136 -2.81 15.77 1.94
N SER A 137 -1.57 16.19 2.19
CA SER A 137 -0.60 15.42 2.98
C SER A 137 -0.89 15.54 4.48
N THR A 138 -0.56 14.50 5.24
CA THR A 138 -0.69 14.48 6.71
C THR A 138 0.63 14.80 7.42
N PHE A 139 1.74 14.87 6.69
CA PHE A 139 3.05 15.19 7.24
C PHE A 139 3.30 16.71 7.26
N ASN A 140 4.15 17.13 8.20
CA ASN A 140 4.54 18.53 8.33
C ASN A 140 5.57 18.89 7.25
N THR A 141 5.20 19.82 6.36
CA THR A 141 6.07 20.31 5.29
C THR A 141 7.20 21.23 5.78
N THR A 142 7.14 21.76 7.01
CA THR A 142 8.20 22.62 7.55
C THR A 142 9.39 21.84 8.10
N ASN A 143 9.19 20.57 8.50
CA ASN A 143 10.28 19.70 8.93
C ASN A 143 10.81 18.90 7.74
N GLU A 144 11.79 19.49 7.05
CA GLU A 144 12.39 18.89 5.86
C GLU A 144 13.04 17.52 6.16
N CYS A 145 13.57 17.30 7.37
CA CYS A 145 14.32 16.09 7.71
C CYS A 145 13.42 14.92 8.14
N SER A 146 12.20 15.18 8.61
CA SER A 146 11.34 14.12 9.14
C SER A 146 10.96 13.06 8.10
N ASP A 147 10.86 11.81 8.56
CA ASP A 147 10.28 10.74 7.75
C ASP A 147 8.78 11.00 7.55
N ARG A 148 8.37 10.96 6.29
CA ARG A 148 6.98 11.21 5.86
C ARG A 148 6.19 9.92 5.72
N HIS A 149 6.86 8.80 5.52
CA HIS A 149 6.22 7.49 5.37
C HIS A 149 6.48 6.57 6.56
N ILE A 150 5.44 5.89 7.04
CA ILE A 150 5.50 5.00 8.22
C ILE A 150 6.51 3.86 8.08
N ALA A 151 6.80 3.43 6.85
CA ALA A 151 7.73 2.35 6.54
C ALA A 151 9.18 2.80 6.33
N CYS A 152 9.51 4.10 6.43
CA CYS A 152 10.87 4.60 6.17
C CYS A 152 11.94 3.90 7.01
N ARG A 153 11.68 3.69 8.30
CA ARG A 153 12.59 2.95 9.18
C ARG A 153 12.90 1.56 8.65
N GLN A 154 11.86 0.85 8.22
CA GLN A 154 12.02 -0.51 7.73
C GLN A 154 12.73 -0.52 6.37
N TRP A 155 12.34 0.34 5.44
CA TRP A 155 13.00 0.44 4.14
C TRP A 155 14.48 0.80 4.23
N SER A 156 14.86 1.61 5.21
CA SER A 156 16.27 1.88 5.51
C SER A 156 17.02 0.62 5.93
N ILE A 157 16.44 -0.19 6.83
CA ILE A 157 17.00 -1.48 7.25
C ILE A 157 17.15 -2.44 6.05
N ASP A 158 16.21 -2.40 5.11
CA ASP A 158 16.25 -3.24 3.91
C ASP A 158 17.16 -2.71 2.79
N GLY A 159 17.93 -1.64 3.06
CA GLY A 159 18.88 -1.07 2.11
C GLY A 159 18.25 -0.28 0.96
N GLN A 160 17.00 0.17 1.08
CA GLN A 160 16.27 0.84 -0.01
C GLN A 160 16.60 2.32 -0.18
N CYS A 161 17.47 2.87 0.67
CA CYS A 161 17.86 4.28 0.62
C CYS A 161 18.57 4.69 -0.68
N ARG A 162 19.08 3.74 -1.46
CA ARG A 162 19.85 3.96 -2.69
C ARG A 162 19.35 3.04 -3.81
N GLY A 163 19.74 3.33 -5.05
CA GLY A 163 19.29 2.61 -6.24
C GLY A 163 17.98 3.18 -6.78
N ASP A 164 17.10 2.34 -7.31
CA ASP A 164 15.88 2.75 -8.01
C ASP A 164 14.87 3.56 -7.15
N SER A 165 15.06 3.59 -5.83
CA SER A 165 14.18 4.31 -4.88
C SER A 165 14.81 5.54 -4.25
N ASP A 166 16.01 5.93 -4.70
CA ASP A 166 16.77 7.07 -4.19
C ASP A 166 15.92 8.35 -4.11
N GLN A 167 15.25 8.75 -5.20
CA GLN A 167 14.45 9.97 -5.27
C GLN A 167 13.29 9.96 -4.26
N PHE A 168 12.64 8.81 -4.11
CA PHE A 168 11.54 8.68 -3.16
C PHE A 168 12.05 8.75 -1.71
N MET A 169 13.16 8.07 -1.42
CA MET A 169 13.75 8.05 -0.08
C MET A 169 14.36 9.41 0.31
N GLU A 170 14.95 10.11 -0.64
CA GLU A 170 15.44 11.49 -0.47
C GLU A 170 14.32 12.50 -0.24
N GLU A 171 13.11 12.26 -0.75
CA GLU A 171 11.97 13.15 -0.50
C GLU A 171 11.17 12.77 0.75
N ASN A 172 11.08 11.48 1.09
CA ASN A 172 10.12 10.99 2.08
C ASN A 172 10.73 10.27 3.29
N CYS A 173 12.00 9.84 3.24
CA CYS A 173 12.63 9.01 4.28
C CYS A 173 13.99 9.54 4.74
N ARG A 174 14.12 10.87 4.80
CA ARG A 174 15.40 11.54 5.04
C ARG A 174 16.02 11.24 6.39
N GLN A 175 15.22 11.12 7.44
CA GLN A 175 15.73 10.81 8.78
C GLN A 175 16.23 9.37 8.83
N SER A 176 15.42 8.41 8.36
CA SER A 176 15.80 6.99 8.34
C SER A 176 16.97 6.68 7.41
N CYS A 177 17.11 7.40 6.31
CA CYS A 177 18.20 7.22 5.35
C CYS A 177 19.41 8.16 5.57
N HIS A 178 19.40 8.97 6.63
CA HIS A 178 20.48 9.91 6.98
C HIS A 178 20.78 10.99 5.91
N PHE A 179 19.75 11.47 5.21
CA PHE A 179 19.86 12.51 4.17
C PHE A 179 19.66 13.95 4.69
N CYS A 180 19.55 14.14 6.01
CA CYS A 180 19.27 15.45 6.60
C CYS A 180 20.44 16.44 6.54
N ASN A 181 21.67 15.96 6.27
CA ASN A 181 22.86 16.81 6.22
C ASN A 181 22.99 17.59 4.89
N THR A 182 22.20 17.23 3.88
CA THR A 182 22.23 17.86 2.56
C THR A 182 20.83 18.32 2.18
N PRO A 183 20.62 19.58 1.78
CA PRO A 183 19.29 20.05 1.40
C PRO A 183 18.81 19.31 0.15
N LYS A 184 17.54 18.91 0.13
CA LYS A 184 16.99 18.08 -0.95
C LYS A 184 17.01 18.74 -2.33
N ASN A 185 17.05 20.07 -2.37
CA ASN A 185 17.01 20.87 -3.59
C ASN A 185 18.38 21.19 -4.19
N THR A 186 19.47 20.66 -3.63
CA THR A 186 20.85 20.98 -4.05
C THR A 186 21.09 20.76 -5.55
N SER A 187 20.42 19.77 -6.14
CA SER A 187 20.65 19.31 -7.52
C SER A 187 19.40 19.41 -8.39
N CYS A 188 18.50 20.36 -8.11
CA CYS A 188 17.32 20.54 -8.94
C CYS A 188 17.65 21.32 -10.21
N PRO A 189 17.33 20.80 -11.41
CA PRO A 189 17.50 21.57 -12.64
C PRO A 189 16.51 22.73 -12.62
N ILE A 190 17.03 23.94 -12.41
CA ILE A 190 16.27 25.18 -12.52
C ILE A 190 16.33 25.62 -13.99
N PRO A 191 15.19 25.82 -14.68
CA PRO A 191 15.17 26.43 -16.00
C PRO A 191 15.84 27.81 -15.91
N LYS A 192 16.81 28.10 -16.79
CA LYS A 192 17.46 29.42 -16.82
C LYS A 192 16.37 30.50 -16.92
N PRO A 193 16.38 31.55 -16.06
CA PRO A 193 15.40 32.61 -16.17
C PRO A 193 15.49 33.24 -17.56
N VAL A 194 14.37 33.24 -18.28
CA VAL A 194 14.26 33.99 -19.54
C VAL A 194 14.21 35.46 -19.12
N ILE A 195 15.33 36.17 -19.26
CA ILE A 195 15.37 37.63 -19.09
C ILE A 195 14.53 38.21 -20.23
N ILE A 196 13.31 38.60 -19.91
CA ILE A 196 12.47 39.35 -20.83
C ILE A 196 12.94 40.80 -20.73
N ASN A 197 13.76 41.25 -21.69
CA ASN A 197 14.06 42.68 -21.83
C ASN A 197 12.78 43.36 -22.34
N PHE A 198 12.36 44.40 -21.61
CA PHE A 198 11.18 45.23 -21.88
C PHE A 198 11.18 45.85 -23.28
#